data_AF-E5XRS6-F1
#
_entry.id   AF-E5XRS6-F1
#
_cell.length_a   1.000
_cell.length_b   1.000
_cell.length_c   1.000
_cell.angle_alpha   90.00
_cell.angle_beta   90.00
_cell.angle_gamma   90.00
#
_symmetry.space_group_name_H-M   'P 1'
#
loop_
_entity.id
_entity.type
_entity.pdbx_description
1 polymer ?
#
loop_
_entity_poly.entity_id
_entity_poly.type
_entity_poly.pdbx_seq_one_letter_code
_entity_poly.pdbx_strand_id
1 'polypeptide(L)'
;MDGGDAAGGSVTLASLIDRHGGALIADLLHHYQIDLRGLFSEEAPLSPRYVLTLIEWLPIGSNYEAECRGGSQFRGWDESRYALVATVNALRALQYLYLRAHLDPKKSAKPKPPEPFPAPEVPEDRARPRKGSFAFVAAARLAATRKRKTGD
;
A
#
# COMPACT_ATOMS: atom_id res chain seq x y z
N MET A 1 -11.02 3.32 39.99
CA MET A 1 -10.65 4.14 38.82
C MET A 1 -11.27 3.46 37.61
N ASP A 2 -12.07 4.24 36.88
CA ASP A 2 -12.79 4.02 35.60
C ASP A 2 -13.07 2.60 35.07
N GLY A 3 -14.35 2.21 35.17
CA GLY A 3 -14.98 1.13 34.41
C GLY A 3 -15.79 1.65 33.22
N GLY A 4 -15.22 2.54 32.40
CA GLY A 4 -15.93 3.26 31.33
C GLY A 4 -15.74 2.76 29.89
N ASP A 5 -14.70 1.94 29.60
CA ASP A 5 -14.25 1.69 28.20
C ASP A 5 -14.35 0.23 27.72
N ALA A 6 -14.83 -0.70 28.55
CA ALA A 6 -14.74 -2.14 28.25
C ALA A 6 -15.64 -2.59 27.06
N ALA A 7 -16.78 -1.92 26.84
CA ALA A 7 -17.74 -2.31 25.80
C ALA A 7 -17.31 -1.88 24.38
N GLY A 8 -16.63 -0.75 24.23
CA GLY A 8 -16.18 -0.26 22.93
C GLY A 8 -15.07 -1.12 22.34
N GLY A 9 -14.01 -1.37 23.13
CA GLY A 9 -12.85 -2.14 22.68
C GLY A 9 -13.18 -3.60 22.35
N SER A 10 -14.07 -4.25 23.12
CA SER A 10 -14.48 -5.63 22.86
C SER A 10 -15.29 -5.78 21.57
N VAL A 11 -16.22 -4.86 21.31
CA VAL A 11 -17.01 -4.86 20.05
C VAL A 11 -16.15 -4.57 18.84
N THR A 12 -15.24 -3.59 18.93
CA THR A 12 -14.29 -3.29 17.84
C THR A 12 -13.40 -4.50 17.54
N LEU A 13 -12.86 -5.15 18.57
CA LEU A 13 -12.02 -6.32 18.39
C LEU A 13 -12.80 -7.50 17.78
N ALA A 14 -14.03 -7.76 18.23
CA ALA A 14 -14.87 -8.82 17.66
C ALA A 14 -15.11 -8.61 16.15
N SER A 15 -15.46 -7.39 15.74
CA SER A 15 -15.64 -7.04 14.32
C SER A 15 -14.36 -7.25 13.49
N LEU A 16 -13.19 -6.94 14.06
CA LEU A 16 -11.91 -7.19 13.39
C LEU A 16 -11.61 -8.68 13.25
N ILE A 17 -11.88 -9.48 14.29
CA ILE A 17 -11.69 -10.93 14.26
C ILE A 17 -12.60 -11.58 13.23
N ASP A 18 -13.87 -11.17 13.15
CA ASP A 18 -14.81 -11.72 12.17
C ASP A 18 -14.37 -11.47 10.72
N ARG A 19 -13.72 -10.32 10.46
CA ARG A 19 -13.29 -9.93 9.11
C ARG A 19 -11.89 -10.43 8.74
N HIS A 20 -10.97 -10.43 9.71
CA HIS A 20 -9.53 -10.59 9.50
C HIS A 20 -8.88 -11.60 10.45
N GLY A 21 -9.65 -12.45 11.13
CA GLY A 21 -9.16 -13.32 12.19
C GLY A 21 -7.98 -14.21 11.77
N GLY A 22 -7.99 -14.74 10.55
CA GLY A 22 -6.87 -15.53 10.04
C GLY A 22 -5.56 -14.75 9.92
N ALA A 23 -5.62 -13.52 9.41
CA ALA A 23 -4.46 -12.63 9.32
C ALA A 23 -3.98 -12.19 10.71
N LEU A 24 -4.90 -11.82 11.59
CA LEU A 24 -4.59 -11.39 12.95
C LEU A 24 -3.94 -12.50 13.78
N ILE A 25 -4.40 -13.75 13.66
CA ILE A 25 -3.78 -14.90 14.34
C ILE A 25 -2.33 -15.07 13.87
N ALA A 26 -2.10 -15.03 12.55
CA ALA A 26 -0.77 -15.18 11.99
C ALA A 26 0.17 -14.06 12.46
N ASP A 27 -0.30 -12.81 12.43
CA ASP A 27 0.50 -11.64 12.77
C ASP A 27 0.80 -11.53 14.26
N LEU A 28 -0.20 -11.70 15.13
CA LEU A 28 -0.01 -11.62 16.58
C LEU A 28 0.95 -12.70 17.08
N LEU A 29 0.85 -13.91 16.52
CA LEU A 29 1.76 -14.99 16.85
C LEU A 29 3.16 -14.72 16.29
N HIS A 30 3.29 -14.26 15.04
CA HIS A 30 4.59 -14.01 14.42
C HIS A 30 5.36 -12.84 15.08
N HIS A 31 4.70 -11.70 15.30
CA HIS A 31 5.35 -10.48 15.76
C HIS A 31 5.45 -10.38 17.28
N TYR A 32 4.46 -10.85 18.01
CA TYR A 32 4.36 -10.66 19.45
C TYR A 32 4.38 -11.96 20.26
N GLN A 33 4.36 -13.12 19.60
CA GLN A 33 4.26 -14.43 20.25
C GLN A 33 3.00 -14.56 21.13
N ILE A 34 1.91 -13.92 20.69
CA ILE A 34 0.64 -13.89 21.43
C ILE A 34 -0.41 -14.70 20.68
N ASP A 35 -1.01 -15.63 21.41
CA ASP A 35 -2.12 -16.44 20.92
C ASP A 35 -3.46 -15.75 21.21
N LEU A 36 -4.19 -15.41 20.14
CA LEU A 36 -5.48 -14.76 20.22
C LEU A 36 -6.53 -15.57 21.00
N ARG A 37 -6.38 -16.90 21.06
CA ARG A 37 -7.25 -17.77 21.88
C ARG A 37 -7.18 -17.44 23.36
N GLY A 38 -6.11 -16.78 23.82
CA GLY A 38 -5.97 -16.27 25.18
C GLY A 38 -7.06 -15.27 25.60
N LEU A 39 -7.80 -14.67 24.66
CA LEU A 39 -9.00 -13.86 24.96
C LEU A 39 -10.09 -14.64 25.72
N PHE A 40 -10.13 -15.96 25.54
CA PHE A 40 -11.16 -16.84 26.11
C PHE A 40 -10.61 -17.71 27.26
N SER A 41 -9.41 -17.42 27.76
CA SER A 41 -8.84 -18.15 28.89
C SER A 41 -9.57 -17.79 30.19
N GLU A 42 -9.88 -18.80 31.01
CA GLU A 42 -10.50 -18.60 32.32
C GLU A 42 -9.49 -18.18 33.39
N GLU A 43 -8.21 -18.53 33.23
CA GLU A 43 -7.17 -18.28 34.24
C GLU A 43 -6.57 -16.87 34.12
N ALA A 44 -6.24 -16.46 32.89
CA ALA A 44 -5.59 -15.18 32.60
C ALA A 44 -6.01 -14.65 31.22
N PRO A 45 -7.25 -14.13 31.09
CA PRO A 45 -7.76 -13.65 29.82
C PRO A 45 -6.95 -12.45 29.31
N LEU A 46 -6.63 -12.46 28.02
CA LEU A 46 -6.08 -11.28 27.37
C LEU A 46 -7.12 -10.15 27.41
N SER A 47 -6.67 -8.92 27.72
CA SER A 47 -7.53 -7.75 27.62
C SER A 47 -7.80 -7.40 26.15
N PRO A 48 -9.07 -7.18 25.72
CA PRO A 48 -9.35 -6.73 24.36
C PRO A 48 -8.60 -5.44 23.97
N ARG A 49 -8.44 -4.52 24.92
CA ARG A 49 -7.69 -3.27 24.69
C ARG A 49 -6.21 -3.54 24.45
N TYR A 50 -5.64 -4.51 25.16
CA TYR A 50 -4.26 -4.93 24.94
C TYR A 50 -4.07 -5.50 23.53
N VAL A 51 -4.96 -6.39 23.09
CA VAL A 51 -4.92 -6.95 21.74
C VAL A 51 -5.09 -5.86 20.68
N LEU A 52 -6.04 -4.93 20.86
CA LEU A 52 -6.22 -3.80 19.94
C LEU A 52 -4.96 -2.94 19.81
N THR A 53 -4.26 -2.67 20.91
CA THR A 53 -2.98 -1.94 20.87
C THR A 53 -1.93 -2.71 20.07
N LEU A 54 -1.85 -4.03 20.18
CA LEU A 54 -0.91 -4.81 19.38
C LEU A 54 -1.22 -4.75 17.89
N ILE A 55 -2.51 -4.78 17.54
CA ILE A 55 -2.99 -4.65 16.16
C ILE A 55 -2.63 -3.27 15.60
N GLU A 56 -2.82 -2.20 16.38
CA GLU A 56 -2.49 -0.83 15.98
C GLU A 56 -1.00 -0.65 15.63
N TRP A 57 -0.12 -1.39 16.31
CA TRP A 57 1.33 -1.33 16.10
C TRP A 57 1.86 -2.39 15.12
N LEU A 58 1.00 -3.11 14.41
CA LEU A 58 1.46 -4.08 13.41
C LEU A 58 2.23 -3.38 12.28
N PRO A 59 3.31 -4.00 11.77
CA PRO A 59 4.03 -3.46 10.62
C PRO A 59 3.13 -3.36 9.38
N ILE A 60 3.40 -2.37 8.51
CA ILE A 60 2.65 -2.16 7.25
C ILE A 60 2.71 -3.36 6.28
N GLY A 61 3.72 -4.23 6.45
CA GLY A 61 3.88 -5.47 5.70
C GLY A 61 3.20 -6.69 6.35
N SER A 62 2.49 -6.51 7.47
CA SER A 62 1.76 -7.60 8.16
C SER A 62 0.63 -8.14 7.29
N ASN A 63 0.12 -9.33 7.63
CA ASN A 63 -0.98 -9.96 6.89
C ASN A 63 -2.27 -9.15 6.98
N TYR A 64 -2.55 -8.60 8.17
CA TYR A 64 -3.71 -7.76 8.46
C TYR A 64 -3.66 -6.48 7.64
N GLU A 65 -2.56 -5.74 7.68
CA GLU A 65 -2.39 -4.51 6.89
C GLU A 65 -2.49 -4.79 5.38
N ALA A 66 -1.94 -5.91 4.92
CA ALA A 66 -2.06 -6.30 3.52
C ALA A 66 -3.52 -6.56 3.10
N GLU A 67 -4.31 -7.21 3.95
CA GLU A 67 -5.74 -7.42 3.70
C GLU A 67 -6.52 -6.12 3.68
N CYS A 68 -6.26 -5.21 4.64
CA CYS A 68 -6.85 -3.87 4.65
C CYS A 68 -6.53 -3.07 3.38
N ARG A 69 -5.34 -3.27 2.81
CA ARG A 69 -4.87 -2.59 1.59
C ARG A 69 -5.42 -3.20 0.29
N GLY A 70 -6.12 -4.32 0.36
CA GLY A 70 -6.78 -4.92 -0.81
C GLY A 70 -6.20 -6.27 -1.24
N GLY A 71 -5.43 -6.95 -0.40
CA GLY A 71 -5.20 -8.38 -0.54
C GLY A 71 -3.77 -8.86 -0.33
N SER A 72 -3.60 -10.17 -0.54
CA SER A 72 -2.36 -10.90 -0.26
C SER A 72 -1.12 -10.38 -1.00
N GLN A 73 -1.29 -9.67 -2.12
CA GLN A 73 -0.19 -9.07 -2.88
C GLN A 73 0.60 -8.01 -2.09
N PHE A 74 0.00 -7.42 -1.04
CA PHE A 74 0.66 -6.44 -0.16
C PHE A 74 1.39 -7.10 1.02
N ARG A 75 1.32 -8.43 1.18
CA ARG A 75 1.97 -9.12 2.30
C ARG A 75 3.48 -9.02 2.22
N GLY A 76 4.10 -8.67 3.35
CA GLY A 76 5.52 -8.42 3.48
C GLY A 76 6.01 -7.22 2.67
N TRP A 77 5.14 -6.33 2.18
CA TRP A 77 5.56 -5.10 1.53
C TRP A 77 5.72 -3.98 2.56
N ASP A 78 6.92 -3.89 3.08
CA ASP A 78 7.38 -2.80 3.93
C ASP A 78 8.10 -1.70 3.14
N GLU A 79 8.41 -0.60 3.82
CA GLU A 79 9.14 0.54 3.25
C GLU A 79 10.47 0.10 2.61
N SER A 80 11.17 -0.84 3.24
CA SER A 80 12.43 -1.40 2.76
C SER A 80 12.27 -2.10 1.40
N ARG A 81 11.22 -2.91 1.21
CA ARG A 81 10.94 -3.56 -0.07
C ARG A 81 10.55 -2.57 -1.15
N TYR A 82 9.75 -1.56 -0.83
CA TYR A 82 9.44 -0.49 -1.79
C TYR A 82 10.72 0.27 -2.20
N ALA A 83 11.57 0.62 -1.24
CA ALA A 83 12.85 1.28 -1.51
C ALA A 83 13.80 0.41 -2.35
N LEU A 84 13.83 -0.90 -2.09
CA LEU A 84 14.62 -1.85 -2.87
C LEU A 84 14.16 -1.91 -4.31
N VAL A 85 12.84 -1.99 -4.55
CA VAL A 85 12.28 -1.97 -5.90
C VAL A 85 12.58 -0.66 -6.62
N ALA A 86 12.44 0.48 -5.93
CA ALA A 86 12.80 1.78 -6.47
C ALA A 86 14.29 1.83 -6.89
N THR A 87 15.17 1.24 -6.07
CA THR A 87 16.61 1.16 -6.36
C THR A 87 16.88 0.29 -7.59
N VAL A 88 16.27 -0.89 -7.69
CA VAL A 88 16.38 -1.77 -8.88
C VAL A 88 15.91 -1.03 -10.14
N ASN A 89 14.81 -0.28 -10.04
CA ASN A 89 14.29 0.53 -11.15
C ASN A 89 15.24 1.66 -11.55
N ALA A 90 15.84 2.35 -10.58
CA ALA A 90 16.84 3.37 -10.82
C ALA A 90 18.08 2.80 -11.53
N LEU A 91 18.57 1.62 -11.11
CA LEU A 91 19.70 0.95 -11.75
C LEU A 91 19.39 0.54 -13.19
N ARG A 92 18.21 -0.02 -13.44
CA ARG A 92 17.75 -0.35 -14.81
C ARG A 92 17.69 0.90 -15.69
N ALA A 93 17.14 2.00 -15.17
CA ALA A 93 17.08 3.26 -15.88
C ALA A 93 18.49 3.81 -16.18
N LEU A 94 19.41 3.75 -15.21
CA LEU A 94 20.80 4.17 -15.40
C LEU A 94 21.50 3.36 -16.50
N GLN A 95 21.34 2.03 -16.48
CA GLN A 95 21.91 1.15 -17.51
C GLN A 95 21.34 1.48 -18.90
N TYR A 96 20.03 1.71 -18.99
CA TYR A 96 19.40 2.11 -20.25
C TYR A 96 19.93 3.45 -20.77
N LEU A 97 20.08 4.45 -19.91
CA LEU A 97 20.66 5.74 -20.27
C LEU A 97 22.11 5.60 -20.74
N TYR A 98 22.91 4.78 -20.05
CA TYR A 98 24.28 4.50 -20.42
C TYR A 98 24.35 3.90 -21.84
N LEU A 99 23.58 2.84 -22.12
CA LEU A 99 23.52 2.23 -23.45
C LEU A 99 23.06 3.23 -24.51
N ARG A 100 22.02 4.02 -24.21
CA ARG A 100 21.47 5.00 -25.15
C ARG A 100 22.46 6.13 -25.47
N ALA A 101 23.34 6.50 -24.55
CA ALA A 101 24.35 7.52 -24.76
C ALA A 101 25.55 7.01 -25.58
N HIS A 102 25.88 5.73 -25.51
CA HIS A 102 27.12 5.18 -26.09
C HIS A 102 26.91 4.29 -27.32
N LEU A 103 25.67 3.88 -27.64
CA LEU A 103 25.38 3.11 -28.84
C LEU A 103 25.35 4.02 -30.08
N ASP A 104 26.08 3.62 -31.12
CA ASP A 104 26.00 4.26 -32.44
C ASP A 104 24.63 3.96 -33.07
N PRO A 105 23.76 4.97 -33.28
CA PRO A 105 22.43 4.78 -33.82
C PRO A 105 22.40 4.17 -35.23
N LYS A 106 23.52 4.22 -35.96
CA LYS A 106 23.65 3.66 -37.30
C LYS A 106 24.06 2.18 -37.31
N LYS A 107 24.64 1.69 -36.22
CA LYS A 107 25.19 0.32 -36.12
C LYS A 107 24.43 -0.58 -35.18
N SER A 108 23.52 -0.05 -34.36
CA SER A 108 22.76 -0.85 -33.41
C SER A 108 21.36 -0.31 -33.21
N ALA A 109 20.40 -1.22 -33.05
CA ALA A 109 19.03 -0.85 -32.73
C ALA A 109 18.97 -0.14 -31.38
N LYS A 110 18.16 0.92 -31.28
CA LYS A 110 17.95 1.63 -30.02
C LYS A 110 17.34 0.67 -28.99
N PRO A 111 17.93 0.54 -27.79
CA PRO A 111 17.37 -0.31 -26.75
C PRO A 111 15.99 0.20 -26.36
N LYS A 112 15.11 -0.72 -25.95
CA LYS A 112 13.81 -0.35 -25.37
C LYS A 112 14.02 0.14 -23.94
N PRO A 113 13.22 1.12 -23.46
CA PRO A 113 13.18 1.45 -22.04
C PRO A 113 12.89 0.18 -21.22
N PRO A 114 13.55 0.01 -20.06
CA PRO A 114 13.34 -1.14 -19.21
C PRO A 114 11.96 -1.06 -18.57
N GLU A 115 11.31 -2.21 -18.43
CA GLU A 115 10.07 -2.31 -17.67
C GLU A 115 10.37 -2.17 -16.16
N PRO A 116 9.55 -1.42 -15.42
CA PRO A 116 9.66 -1.35 -13.97
C PRO A 116 9.56 -2.75 -13.35
N PHE A 117 10.38 -3.00 -12.33
CA PHE A 117 10.25 -4.17 -11.48
C PHE A 117 8.88 -4.11 -10.79
N PRO A 118 8.15 -5.24 -10.75
CA PRO A 118 6.80 -5.26 -10.24
C PRO A 118 6.76 -4.88 -8.76
N ALA A 119 5.85 -3.97 -8.41
CA ALA A 119 5.45 -3.67 -7.05
C ALA A 119 3.92 -3.66 -6.98
N PRO A 120 3.32 -4.07 -5.84
CA PRO A 120 1.89 -3.96 -5.66
C PRO A 120 1.55 -2.47 -5.56
N GLU A 121 0.85 -2.02 -6.58
CA GLU A 121 0.27 -0.69 -6.64
C GLU A 121 -1.05 -0.74 -5.87
N VAL A 122 -1.24 0.17 -4.91
CA VAL A 122 -2.62 0.53 -4.56
C VAL A 122 -3.19 1.12 -5.84
N PRO A 123 -4.34 0.64 -6.35
CA PRO A 123 -4.96 1.26 -7.50
C PRO A 123 -5.08 2.74 -7.18
N GLU A 124 -4.26 3.57 -7.81
CA GLU A 124 -4.59 4.97 -7.91
C GLU A 124 -5.89 4.94 -8.71
N ASP A 125 -7.01 5.13 -8.03
CA ASP A 125 -8.16 5.70 -8.69
C ASP A 125 -7.61 6.99 -9.29
N ARG A 126 -7.20 6.91 -10.56
CA ARG A 126 -6.93 8.06 -11.41
C ARG A 126 -8.27 8.71 -11.58
N ALA A 127 -8.73 9.36 -10.52
CA ALA A 127 -10.03 9.94 -10.39
C ALA A 127 -10.07 10.98 -11.48
N ARG A 128 -10.71 10.63 -12.61
CA ARG A 128 -10.96 11.60 -13.67
C ARG A 128 -11.62 12.77 -12.97
N PRO A 129 -11.09 14.01 -13.14
CA PRO A 129 -11.59 15.17 -12.43
C PRO A 129 -13.11 15.18 -12.50
N ARG A 130 -13.77 15.12 -11.33
CA ARG A 130 -15.23 15.00 -11.26
C ARG A 130 -15.82 16.13 -12.11
N LYS A 131 -16.82 15.81 -12.94
CA LYS A 131 -17.50 16.81 -13.77
C LYS A 131 -17.99 17.94 -12.86
N GLY A 132 -17.55 19.18 -13.12
CA GLY A 132 -17.85 20.35 -12.29
C GLY A 132 -16.78 20.73 -11.25
N SER A 133 -15.75 19.91 -11.04
CA SER A 133 -14.60 20.29 -10.21
C SER A 133 -13.74 21.35 -10.89
N PHE A 134 -13.05 22.18 -10.10
CA PHE A 134 -12.15 23.21 -10.62
C PHE A 134 -11.07 22.63 -11.55
N ALA A 135 -10.50 21.47 -11.21
CA ALA A 135 -9.54 20.77 -12.04
C ALA A 135 -10.10 20.37 -13.42
N PHE A 136 -11.38 19.97 -13.49
CA PHE A 136 -12.07 19.68 -14.74
C PHE A 136 -12.23 20.95 -15.61
N VAL A 137 -12.63 22.06 -14.99
CA VAL A 137 -12.82 23.35 -15.69
C VAL A 137 -11.48 23.91 -16.19
N ALA A 138 -10.43 23.84 -15.37
CA ALA A 138 -9.09 24.28 -15.73
C ALA A 138 -8.51 23.46 -16.90
N ALA A 139 -8.67 22.13 -16.88
CA ALA A 139 -8.26 21.26 -17.97
C ALA A 139 -9.00 21.57 -19.29
N ALA A 140 -10.31 21.82 -19.23
CA ALA A 140 -11.11 22.19 -20.40
C ALA A 140 -10.69 23.55 -21.00
N ARG A 141 -10.41 24.55 -20.14
CA ARG A 141 -9.92 25.88 -20.55
C ARG A 141 -8.54 25.79 -21.22
N LEU A 142 -7.62 25.01 -20.65
CA LEU A 142 -6.28 24.78 -21.21
C LEU A 142 -6.32 24.03 -22.56
N ALA A 143 -7.24 23.08 -22.73
CA ALA A 143 -7.44 22.40 -24.00
C ALA A 143 -7.99 23.36 -25.09
N ALA A 144 -8.93 24.24 -24.72
CA ALA A 144 -9.50 25.23 -25.64
C ALA A 144 -8.47 26.28 -26.09
N THR A 145 -7.59 26.74 -25.19
CA THR A 145 -6.53 27.70 -25.55
C THR A 145 -5.44 27.07 -26.42
N ARG A 146 -5.12 25.79 -26.21
CA ARG A 146 -4.20 25.06 -27.10
C ARG A 146 -4.76 24.93 -28.52
N LYS A 147 -6.04 24.56 -28.67
CA LYS A 147 -6.69 24.49 -29.99
C LYS A 147 -6.72 25.82 -30.74
N ARG A 148 -6.85 26.94 -30.02
CA ARG A 148 -6.78 28.29 -30.62
C ARG A 148 -5.37 28.68 -31.09
N LYS A 149 -4.32 28.11 -30.49
CA LYS A 149 -2.92 28.38 -30.88
C LYS A 149 -2.41 27.52 -32.03
N THR A 150 -3.08 26.41 -32.34
CA THR A 150 -2.68 25.48 -33.43
C THR A 150 -3.57 25.63 -34.67
N GLY A 151 -4.54 26.56 -34.65
CA GLY A 151 -5.50 26.79 -35.72
C GLY A 151 -5.31 28.11 -36.48
N ASP A 152 -4.10 28.64 -36.49
CA ASP A 152 -3.65 29.80 -37.29
C ASP A 152 -2.43 29.37 -38.12
#